data_AF-A0A2S9G8E7-F1
#
_entry.id   AF-A0A2S9G8E7-F1
#
_cell.length_a   1.000
_cell.length_b   1.000
_cell.length_c   1.000
_cell.angle_alpha   90.00
_cell.angle_beta   90.00
_cell.angle_gamma   90.00
#
_symmetry.space_group_name_H-M   'P 1'
#
loop_
_entity.id
_entity.type
_entity.pdbx_description
1 polymer ?
#
loop_
_entity_poly.entity_id
_entity_poly.type
_entity_poly.pdbx_seq_one_letter_code
_entity_poly.pdbx_strand_id
1 'polypeptide(L)'
;RGGPAICAQVLMYPGLDRDMGAASMVAMPDAPLLSREDIDYMHELADRGVGAPHDAYRIPAYAVDLSGLPPGIVVTGECDPIRDW
;
A
#
# COMPACT_ATOMS: atom_id res chain seq x y z
N ARG A 1 -3.25 -0.78 21.94
CA ARG A 1 -3.60 0.67 21.95
C ARG A 1 -5.07 0.80 22.35
N GLY A 2 -5.42 1.70 23.28
CA GLY A 2 -6.79 1.90 23.78
C GLY A 2 -7.68 2.73 22.84
N GLY A 3 -7.64 2.43 21.55
CA GLY A 3 -8.48 3.09 20.55
C GLY A 3 -9.92 2.59 20.58
N PRO A 4 -10.83 3.21 19.81
CA PRO A 4 -12.18 2.70 19.65
C PRO A 4 -12.16 1.28 19.04
N ALA A 5 -13.18 0.49 19.35
CA ALA A 5 -13.36 -0.79 18.69
C ALA A 5 -13.71 -0.57 17.21
N ILE A 6 -12.88 -1.10 16.31
CA ILE A 6 -13.12 -1.07 14.87
C ILE A 6 -13.81 -2.38 14.48
N CYS A 7 -14.99 -2.30 13.87
CA CYS A 7 -15.76 -3.48 13.51
C CYS A 7 -15.27 -4.19 12.23
N ALA A 8 -14.72 -3.42 11.28
CA ALA A 8 -14.16 -3.93 10.04
C ALA A 8 -13.24 -2.88 9.39
N GLN A 9 -12.39 -3.33 8.46
CA GLN A 9 -11.60 -2.49 7.56
C GLN A 9 -11.95 -2.83 6.10
N VAL A 10 -12.20 -1.80 5.29
CA VAL A 10 -12.45 -1.95 3.84
C VAL A 10 -11.34 -1.21 3.11
N LEU A 11 -10.52 -1.96 2.40
CA LEU A 11 -9.34 -1.48 1.70
C LEU A 11 -9.58 -1.62 0.20
N MET A 12 -9.76 -0.50 -0.48
CA MET A 12 -9.99 -0.45 -1.93
C MET A 12 -8.70 -0.02 -2.61
N TYR A 13 -8.14 -0.88 -3.46
CA TYR A 13 -6.86 -0.70 -4.17
C TYR A 13 -5.80 -0.06 -3.26
N PRO A 14 -5.47 -0.69 -2.11
CA PRO A 14 -4.67 -0.05 -1.10
C PRO A 14 -3.17 -0.05 -1.45
N GLY A 15 -2.51 1.11 -1.35
CA GLY A 15 -1.04 1.17 -1.38
C GLY A 15 -0.45 0.67 -0.06
N LEU A 16 -0.23 -0.65 0.05
CA LEU A 16 0.23 -1.30 1.29
C LEU A 16 1.74 -1.56 1.33
N ASP A 17 2.38 -1.64 0.18
CA ASP A 17 3.79 -1.99 0.05
C ASP A 17 4.55 -0.93 -0.78
N ARG A 18 5.85 -1.13 -0.93
CA ARG A 18 6.75 -0.36 -1.79
C ARG A 18 7.63 -1.23 -2.68
N ASP A 19 7.30 -2.53 -2.80
CA ASP A 19 8.02 -3.40 -3.72
C ASP A 19 7.71 -3.02 -5.18
N MET A 20 8.56 -2.15 -5.74
CA MET A 20 8.48 -1.75 -7.15
C MET A 20 8.88 -2.88 -8.11
N GLY A 21 9.28 -4.05 -7.59
CA GLY A 21 9.54 -5.28 -8.32
C GLY A 21 8.36 -6.26 -8.34
N ALA A 22 7.24 -5.95 -7.68
CA ALA A 22 6.03 -6.77 -7.70
C ALA A 22 5.56 -7.08 -9.14
N ALA A 23 4.97 -8.26 -9.35
CA ALA A 23 4.67 -8.73 -10.71
C ALA A 23 3.71 -7.80 -11.47
N SER A 24 2.65 -7.29 -10.82
CA SER A 24 1.76 -6.29 -11.39
C SER A 24 2.45 -4.97 -11.72
N MET A 25 3.38 -4.51 -10.87
CA MET A 25 4.16 -3.28 -11.09
C MET A 25 5.02 -3.37 -12.35
N VAL A 26 5.70 -4.51 -12.52
CA VAL A 26 6.58 -4.73 -13.66
C VAL A 26 5.78 -4.98 -14.94
N ALA A 27 4.62 -5.65 -14.84
CA ALA A 27 3.80 -6.00 -15.99
C ALA A 27 2.99 -4.81 -16.55
N MET A 28 2.66 -3.81 -15.72
CA MET A 28 1.75 -2.72 -16.08
C MET A 28 2.34 -1.33 -15.74
N PRO A 29 3.53 -0.96 -16.26
CA PRO A 29 4.15 0.32 -15.93
C PRO A 29 3.34 1.55 -16.38
N ASP A 30 2.54 1.40 -17.44
CA ASP A 30 1.73 2.46 -18.04
C ASP A 30 0.22 2.19 -17.87
N ALA A 31 -0.18 1.58 -16.74
CA ALA A 31 -1.58 1.25 -16.52
C ALA A 31 -2.47 2.51 -16.58
N PRO A 32 -3.73 2.38 -17.04
CA PRO A 32 -4.67 3.48 -17.05
C PRO A 32 -4.86 4.05 -15.64
N LEU A 33 -4.88 5.39 -15.52
CA LEU A 33 -5.08 6.18 -14.29
C LEU A 33 -3.91 6.19 -13.29
N LEU A 34 -3.10 5.13 -13.23
CA LEU A 34 -1.99 5.02 -12.29
C LEU A 34 -0.77 4.43 -13.01
N SER A 35 0.18 5.27 -13.40
CA SER A 35 1.46 4.81 -13.95
C SER A 35 2.48 4.54 -12.85
N ARG A 36 3.53 3.80 -13.21
CA ARG A 36 4.70 3.60 -12.33
C ARG A 36 5.38 4.93 -11.97
N GLU A 37 5.40 5.89 -12.90
CA GLU A 37 5.94 7.23 -12.64
C GLU A 37 5.11 7.98 -11.59
N ASP A 38 3.79 7.88 -11.65
CA ASP A 38 2.90 8.48 -10.63
C ASP A 38 3.18 7.89 -9.24
N ILE A 39 3.44 6.59 -9.17
CA ILE A 39 3.75 5.89 -7.92
C ILE A 39 5.11 6.32 -7.36
N ASP A 40 6.14 6.38 -8.21
CA ASP A 40 7.46 6.87 -7.83
C ASP A 40 7.36 8.31 -7.29
N TYR A 41 6.59 9.18 -7.98
CA TYR A 41 6.32 10.55 -7.54
C TYR A 41 5.59 10.60 -6.17
N MET A 42 4.56 9.77 -5.97
CA MET A 42 3.84 9.71 -4.70
C MET A 42 4.72 9.21 -3.55
N HIS A 43 5.61 8.25 -3.79
CA HIS A 43 6.61 7.83 -2.81
C HIS A 43 7.54 8.96 -2.44
N GLU A 44 8.14 9.64 -3.42
CA GLU A 44 9.00 10.80 -3.17
C GLU A 44 8.27 11.87 -2.36
N LEU A 45 7.03 12.21 -2.74
CA LEU A 45 6.22 13.22 -2.07
C LEU A 45 5.94 12.82 -0.61
N ALA A 46 5.57 11.57 -0.36
CA ALA A 46 5.36 11.07 0.99
C ALA A 46 6.66 11.14 1.81
N ASP A 47 7.81 10.89 1.19
CA ASP A 47 9.12 10.79 1.86
C ASP A 47 9.70 12.16 2.24
N ARG A 48 9.20 13.25 1.65
CA ARG A 48 9.71 14.60 1.92
C ARG A 48 9.65 14.94 3.41
N GLY A 49 10.82 15.26 3.97
CA GLY A 49 10.96 15.70 5.36
C GLY A 49 10.96 14.56 6.39
N VAL A 50 10.89 13.30 5.96
CA VAL A 50 10.98 12.15 6.86
C VAL A 50 12.43 11.77 7.09
N GLY A 51 12.93 11.95 8.32
CA GLY A 51 14.27 11.53 8.73
C GLY A 51 14.35 10.12 9.34
N ALA A 52 13.21 9.46 9.52
CA ALA A 52 13.13 8.11 10.07
C ALA A 52 13.13 7.05 8.96
N PRO A 53 13.66 5.84 9.21
CA PRO A 53 13.52 4.72 8.28
C PRO A 53 12.06 4.37 8.02
N HIS A 54 11.81 3.66 6.91
CA HIS A 54 10.50 3.09 6.64
C HIS A 54 10.04 2.14 7.75
N ASP A 55 8.77 2.23 8.12
CA ASP A 55 8.14 1.42 9.15
C ASP A 55 6.72 0.98 8.75
N ALA A 56 6.08 0.17 9.59
CA ALA A 56 4.73 -0.33 9.36
C ALA A 56 3.62 0.74 9.39
N TYR A 57 3.90 1.95 9.89
CA TYR A 57 2.94 3.06 9.84
C TYR A 57 2.92 3.72 8.46
N ARG A 58 4.06 3.70 7.78
CA ARG A 58 4.21 4.22 6.43
C ARG A 58 3.97 3.18 5.35
N ILE A 59 4.41 1.95 5.58
CA ILE A 59 4.34 0.81 4.66
C ILE A 59 3.74 -0.37 5.42
N PRO A 60 2.40 -0.51 5.45
CA PRO A 60 1.71 -1.53 6.23
C PRO A 60 2.21 -2.98 6.02
N ALA A 61 2.70 -3.31 4.82
CA ALA A 61 3.29 -4.62 4.51
C ALA A 61 4.49 -4.99 5.40
N TYR A 62 5.12 -4.01 6.07
CA TYR A 62 6.26 -4.24 6.98
C TYR A 62 5.83 -4.62 8.40
N ALA A 63 4.52 -4.68 8.69
CA ALA A 63 4.03 -5.17 9.97
C ALA A 63 4.39 -6.65 10.17
N VAL A 64 5.10 -6.96 11.25
CA VAL A 64 5.52 -8.34 11.59
C VAL A 64 4.43 -9.16 12.28
N ASP A 65 3.35 -8.51 12.71
CA ASP A 65 2.20 -9.13 13.36
C ASP A 65 0.92 -8.40 12.96
N LEU A 66 0.00 -9.12 12.33
CA LEU A 66 -1.33 -8.66 11.92
C LEU A 66 -2.44 -9.28 12.77
N SER A 67 -2.09 -10.01 13.84
CA SER A 67 -3.06 -10.65 14.71
C SER A 67 -3.93 -9.62 15.45
N GLY A 68 -5.20 -9.98 15.66
CA GLY A 68 -6.15 -9.13 16.38
C GLY A 68 -6.63 -7.89 15.61
N LEU A 69 -6.24 -7.71 14.34
CA LEU A 69 -6.84 -6.70 13.47
C LEU A 69 -8.33 -7.00 13.22
N PRO A 70 -9.15 -5.96 12.97
CA PRO A 70 -10.53 -6.14 12.55
C PRO A 70 -10.63 -6.95 11.25
N PRO A 71 -11.76 -7.67 11.03
CA PRO A 71 -12.04 -8.31 9.75
C PRO A 71 -11.80 -7.37 8.56
N GLY A 72 -11.08 -7.86 7.55
CA GLY A 72 -10.68 -7.08 6.38
C GLY A 72 -11.40 -7.50 5.11
N ILE A 73 -11.83 -6.50 4.33
CA ILE A 73 -12.24 -6.67 2.93
C ILE A 73 -11.20 -5.95 2.08
N VAL A 74 -10.53 -6.67 1.19
CA VAL A 74 -9.53 -6.12 0.27
C VAL A 74 -10.07 -6.23 -1.16
N VAL A 75 -10.12 -5.11 -1.86
CA VAL A 75 -10.57 -5.03 -3.25
C VAL A 75 -9.37 -4.58 -4.09
N THR A 76 -9.06 -5.32 -5.16
CA THR A 76 -7.99 -4.98 -6.09
C THR A 76 -8.55 -4.69 -7.48
N GLY A 77 -7.82 -3.89 -8.28
CA GLY A 77 -8.09 -3.71 -9.70
C GLY A 77 -7.32 -4.73 -10.54
N GLU A 78 -7.93 -5.29 -11.59
CA GLU A 78 -7.24 -6.21 -12.50
C GLU A 78 -6.13 -5.48 -13.29
N CYS A 79 -6.45 -4.29 -13.80
CA CYS A 79 -5.57 -3.40 -14.56
C CYS A 79 -4.95 -2.31 -13.65
N ASP A 80 -4.36 -2.73 -12.54
CA ASP A 80 -3.79 -1.83 -11.52
C ASP A 80 -2.36 -2.27 -11.17
N PRO A 81 -1.33 -1.42 -11.30
CA PRO A 81 0.04 -1.80 -10.99
C PRO A 81 0.25 -2.16 -9.53
N ILE A 82 -0.58 -1.67 -8.60
CA ILE A 82 -0.51 -2.00 -7.17
C ILE A 82 -1.33 -3.25 -6.81
N ARG A 83 -1.85 -4.00 -7.78
CA ARG A 83 -2.68 -5.18 -7.53
C ARG A 83 -2.01 -6.24 -6.66
N ASP A 84 -0.72 -6.47 -6.87
CA ASP A 84 0.06 -7.50 -6.15
C ASP A 84 0.81 -6.91 -4.93
N TRP A 85 0.49 -5.68 -4.53
CA TRP A 85 0.91 -5.08 -3.26
C TRP A 85 0.00 -5.47 -2.09
#